data_AF-A0A8T4KMV8-F1
#
_entry.id   AF-A0A8T4KMV8-F1
#
_cell.length_a   1.000
_cell.length_b   1.000
_cell.length_c   1.000
_cell.angle_alpha   90.00
_cell.angle_beta   90.00
_cell.angle_gamma   90.00
#
_symmetry.space_group_name_H-M   'P 1'
#
loop_
_entity.id
_entity.type
_entity.pdbx_description
1 polymer ?
#
loop_
_entity_poly.entity_id
_entity_poly.type
_entity_poly.pdbx_seq_one_letter_code
_entity_poly.pdbx_strand_id
1 'polypeptide(L)'
;MVLERLISLKTALKKPQWMFILGGIISVICLFISFVVFQTSSGLMMSLLVTIAVTPLMLRAVRYEEKKEEEEAALAAGTNILARHKDILRIYSAFFGGMIITLSVVFILLPGDLTDKIFSDQIKEISLVRGNIAFPDTLTKILVNNLGVLILAFLFSFLFGAGAIFILAWNASILASAIGLAAKSLGGVKGLPLAVLAFFPHGSLEILAYFIAGVAGGLISAALTRKKSPRFSFILKDTFQLMVISALILSLAAIVESFEIVLGG
;
A
#
# COMPACT_ATOMS: atom_id res chain seq x y z
N MET A 1 -21.59 -0.79 -5.09
CA MET A 1 -21.40 0.69 -5.01
C MET A 1 -21.09 1.27 -6.38
N VAL A 2 -21.16 2.59 -6.56
CA VAL A 2 -20.92 3.28 -7.85
C VAL A 2 -19.58 2.88 -8.48
N LEU A 3 -18.55 2.68 -7.67
CA LEU A 3 -17.23 2.19 -8.11
C LEU A 3 -17.28 0.84 -8.86
N GLU A 4 -18.23 -0.03 -8.51
CA GLU A 4 -18.39 -1.35 -9.14
C GLU A 4 -18.97 -1.25 -10.55
N ARG A 5 -19.64 -0.13 -10.88
CA ARG A 5 -20.02 0.17 -12.26
C ARG A 5 -18.85 0.70 -13.07
N LEU A 6 -17.84 1.29 -12.42
CA LEU A 6 -16.63 1.79 -13.10
C LEU A 6 -15.70 0.64 -13.48
N ILE A 7 -15.39 -0.26 -12.53
CA ILE A 7 -14.53 -1.42 -12.77
C ILE A 7 -15.10 -2.66 -12.09
N SER A 8 -15.33 -3.71 -12.89
CA SER A 8 -15.70 -5.03 -12.38
C SER A 8 -14.46 -5.78 -11.86
N LEU A 9 -14.64 -6.68 -10.88
CA LEU A 9 -13.57 -7.55 -10.39
C LEU A 9 -12.91 -8.35 -11.54
N LYS A 10 -13.71 -8.84 -12.49
CA LYS A 10 -13.23 -9.55 -13.68
C LYS A 10 -12.29 -8.66 -14.52
N THR A 11 -12.61 -7.38 -14.66
CA THR A 11 -11.76 -6.41 -15.35
C THR A 11 -10.46 -6.17 -14.57
N ALA A 12 -10.55 -6.01 -13.25
CA ALA A 12 -9.39 -5.79 -12.38
C ALA A 12 -8.38 -6.96 -12.46
N LEU A 13 -8.87 -8.20 -12.42
CA LEU A 13 -8.04 -9.41 -12.54
C LEU A 13 -7.37 -9.53 -13.92
N LYS A 14 -8.12 -9.28 -15.00
CA LYS A 14 -7.59 -9.46 -16.37
C LYS A 14 -6.72 -8.29 -16.85
N LYS A 15 -7.00 -7.07 -16.38
CA LYS A 15 -6.38 -5.83 -16.86
C LYS A 15 -6.04 -4.92 -15.67
N PRO A 16 -5.04 -5.27 -14.84
CA PRO A 16 -4.68 -4.53 -13.63
C PRO A 16 -4.28 -3.06 -13.91
N GLN A 17 -3.81 -2.73 -15.12
CA GLN A 17 -3.55 -1.35 -15.54
C GLN A 17 -4.74 -0.39 -15.36
N TRP A 18 -5.98 -0.87 -15.44
CA TRP A 18 -7.14 -0.03 -15.14
C TRP A 18 -7.23 0.36 -13.66
N MET A 19 -6.69 -0.48 -12.77
CA MET A 19 -6.60 -0.17 -11.34
C MET A 19 -5.61 0.98 -11.10
N PHE A 20 -4.54 1.09 -11.90
CA PHE A 20 -3.63 2.23 -11.83
C PHE A 20 -4.33 3.55 -12.16
N ILE A 21 -5.08 3.58 -13.26
CA ILE A 21 -5.87 4.77 -13.63
C ILE A 21 -6.92 5.08 -12.56
N LEU A 22 -7.61 4.06 -12.05
CA LEU A 22 -8.61 4.21 -11.00
C LEU A 22 -7.99 4.77 -9.71
N GLY A 23 -6.82 4.28 -9.31
CA GLY A 23 -6.09 4.75 -8.12
C GLY A 23 -5.77 6.23 -8.20
N GLY A 24 -5.31 6.71 -9.35
CA GLY A 24 -5.06 8.14 -9.59
C GLY A 24 -6.32 8.98 -9.56
N ILE A 25 -7.39 8.57 -10.25
CA ILE A 25 -8.65 9.33 -10.29
C ILE A 25 -9.28 9.41 -8.90
N ILE A 26 -9.37 8.28 -8.18
CA ILE A 26 -9.97 8.23 -6.85
C ILE A 26 -9.15 9.07 -5.87
N SER A 27 -7.82 8.98 -5.90
CA SER A 27 -6.99 9.74 -4.97
C SER A 27 -7.15 11.26 -5.14
N VAL A 28 -7.25 11.75 -6.37
CA VAL A 28 -7.48 13.18 -6.65
C VAL A 28 -8.88 13.62 -6.19
N ILE A 29 -9.92 12.84 -6.48
CA ILE A 29 -11.29 13.15 -6.04
C ILE A 29 -11.36 13.18 -4.51
N CYS A 30 -10.80 12.16 -3.85
CA CYS A 30 -10.77 12.08 -2.39
C CYS A 30 -9.94 13.21 -1.77
N LEU A 31 -8.82 13.60 -2.39
CA LEU A 31 -8.00 14.73 -1.94
C LEU A 31 -8.78 16.05 -2.03
N PHE A 32 -9.47 16.27 -3.14
CA PHE A 32 -10.29 17.47 -3.33
C PHE A 32 -11.41 17.56 -2.29
N ILE A 33 -12.18 16.48 -2.11
CA ILE A 33 -13.24 16.43 -1.08
C ILE A 33 -12.65 16.66 0.32
N SER A 34 -11.54 15.99 0.61
CA SER A 34 -10.86 16.10 1.89
C SER A 34 -10.39 17.52 2.19
N PHE A 35 -9.80 18.20 1.20
CA PHE A 35 -9.36 19.59 1.32
C PHE A 35 -10.54 20.55 1.53
N VAL A 36 -11.65 20.36 0.81
CA VAL A 36 -12.82 21.25 0.93
C VAL A 36 -13.51 21.09 2.28
N VAL A 37 -13.68 19.86 2.76
CA VAL A 37 -14.51 19.55 3.94
C VAL A 37 -13.69 19.47 5.23
N PHE A 38 -12.44 19.00 5.17
CA PHE A 38 -11.61 18.63 6.32
C PHE A 38 -10.25 19.31 6.27
N GLN A 39 -10.26 20.64 6.33
CA GLN A 39 -9.07 21.49 6.15
C GLN A 39 -7.95 21.28 7.18
N THR A 40 -8.24 20.68 8.35
CA THR A 40 -7.27 20.49 9.43
C THR A 40 -6.44 19.21 9.27
N SER A 41 -6.96 18.18 8.61
CA SER A 41 -6.30 16.87 8.46
C SER A 41 -6.63 16.25 7.10
N SER A 42 -6.37 17.03 6.05
CA SER A 42 -6.77 16.68 4.69
C SER A 42 -6.07 15.40 4.21
N GLY A 43 -4.83 15.15 4.63
CA GLY A 43 -4.07 13.95 4.29
C GLY A 43 -4.65 12.67 4.89
N LEU A 44 -4.93 12.66 6.20
CA LEU A 44 -5.52 11.51 6.88
C LEU A 44 -6.91 11.21 6.34
N MET A 45 -7.73 12.25 6.17
CA MET A 45 -9.11 12.10 5.73
C MET A 45 -9.20 11.68 4.25
N MET A 46 -8.28 12.13 3.40
CA MET A 46 -8.16 11.59 2.03
C MET A 46 -7.93 10.08 2.07
N SER A 47 -7.01 9.61 2.91
CA SER A 47 -6.70 8.17 3.03
C SER A 47 -7.92 7.36 3.48
N LEU A 48 -8.73 7.91 4.41
CA LEU A 48 -10.00 7.31 4.82
C LEU A 48 -11.02 7.27 3.69
N LEU A 49 -11.19 8.36 2.93
CA LEU A 49 -12.11 8.41 1.79
C LEU A 49 -11.71 7.44 0.68
N VAL A 50 -10.41 7.34 0.36
CA VAL A 50 -9.87 6.34 -0.58
C VAL A 50 -10.20 4.93 -0.09
N THR A 51 -10.04 4.69 1.21
CA THR A 51 -10.39 3.41 1.85
C THR A 51 -11.86 3.07 1.63
N ILE A 52 -12.77 3.97 1.98
CA ILE A 52 -14.22 3.76 1.82
C ILE A 52 -14.56 3.49 0.36
N ALA A 53 -13.96 4.24 -0.57
CA ALA A 53 -14.21 4.10 -1.99
C ALA A 53 -13.80 2.73 -2.53
N VAL A 54 -12.60 2.23 -2.21
CA VAL A 54 -12.03 1.04 -2.85
C VAL A 54 -12.23 -0.27 -2.07
N THR A 55 -12.51 -0.20 -0.76
CA THR A 55 -12.74 -1.37 0.11
C THR A 55 -13.73 -2.40 -0.46
N PRO A 56 -14.89 -2.01 -1.03
CA PRO A 56 -15.83 -2.99 -1.57
C PRO A 56 -15.23 -3.86 -2.69
N LEU A 57 -14.42 -3.26 -3.57
CA LEU A 57 -13.78 -3.97 -4.68
C LEU A 57 -12.66 -4.88 -4.17
N MET A 58 -11.82 -4.38 -3.27
CA MET A 58 -10.70 -5.15 -2.71
C MET A 58 -11.18 -6.29 -1.81
N LEU A 59 -12.24 -6.10 -1.02
CA LEU A 59 -12.84 -7.17 -0.23
C LEU A 59 -13.38 -8.30 -1.12
N ARG A 60 -13.94 -7.96 -2.29
CA ARG A 60 -14.34 -8.97 -3.29
C ARG A 60 -13.14 -9.68 -3.90
N ALA A 61 -12.04 -8.97 -4.16
CA ALA A 61 -10.80 -9.58 -4.63
C ALA A 61 -10.24 -10.58 -3.61
N VAL A 62 -10.18 -10.21 -2.33
CA VAL A 62 -9.76 -11.11 -1.23
C VAL A 62 -10.65 -12.34 -1.14
N ARG A 63 -11.98 -12.17 -1.14
CA ARG A 63 -12.93 -13.29 -1.09
C ARG A 63 -12.85 -14.19 -2.33
N TYR A 64 -12.55 -13.61 -3.48
CA TYR A 64 -12.32 -14.38 -4.70
C TYR A 64 -11.03 -15.20 -4.60
N GLU A 65 -9.95 -14.61 -4.10
CA GLU A 65 -8.68 -15.30 -3.91
C GLU A 65 -8.80 -16.43 -2.88
N GLU A 66 -9.46 -16.20 -1.75
CA GLU A 66 -9.72 -17.24 -0.74
C GLU A 66 -10.52 -18.41 -1.31
N LYS A 67 -11.57 -18.13 -2.08
CA LYS A 67 -12.37 -19.19 -2.72
C LYS A 67 -11.56 -19.97 -3.76
N LYS A 68 -10.76 -19.28 -4.58
CA LYS A 68 -9.86 -19.91 -5.57
C LYS A 68 -8.84 -20.80 -4.88
N GLU A 69 -8.27 -20.34 -3.77
CA GLU A 69 -7.32 -21.10 -2.96
C GLU A 69 -7.94 -22.39 -2.42
N GLU A 70 -9.18 -22.34 -1.93
CA GLU A 70 -9.90 -23.54 -1.49
C GLU A 70 -10.14 -24.53 -2.63
N GLU A 71 -10.62 -24.06 -3.79
CA GLU A 71 -10.93 -24.90 -4.96
C GLU A 71 -9.66 -25.58 -5.51
N GLU A 72 -8.56 -24.82 -5.59
CA GLU A 72 -7.32 -25.24 -6.23
C GLU A 72 -6.30 -25.86 -5.25
N ALA A 73 -6.58 -25.95 -3.94
CA ALA A 73 -5.57 -26.33 -2.93
C ALA A 73 -4.82 -27.65 -3.22
N ALA A 74 -5.50 -28.64 -3.82
CA ALA A 74 -4.88 -29.92 -4.19
C ALA A 74 -3.87 -29.79 -5.34
N LEU A 75 -4.13 -28.89 -6.30
CA LEU A 75 -3.23 -28.56 -7.42
C LEU A 75 -2.16 -27.54 -7.01
N ALA A 76 -2.46 -26.73 -6.00
CA ALA A 76 -1.59 -25.70 -5.45
C ALA A 76 -0.43 -26.25 -4.61
N ALA A 77 -0.52 -27.50 -4.14
CA ALA A 77 0.52 -28.14 -3.34
C ALA A 77 1.86 -28.21 -4.11
N GLY A 78 2.85 -27.42 -3.67
CA GLY A 78 4.19 -27.36 -4.29
C GLY A 78 4.41 -26.17 -5.24
N THR A 79 3.38 -25.35 -5.50
CA THR A 79 3.56 -24.11 -6.26
C THR A 79 4.13 -22.98 -5.39
N ASN A 80 4.83 -22.03 -6.01
CA ASN A 80 5.31 -20.84 -5.30
C ASN A 80 4.11 -20.02 -4.79
N ILE A 81 4.11 -19.73 -3.49
CA ILE A 81 3.02 -19.02 -2.81
C ILE A 81 2.77 -17.61 -3.37
N LEU A 82 3.81 -16.85 -3.71
CA LEU A 82 3.64 -15.53 -4.34
C LEU A 82 3.04 -15.64 -5.74
N ALA A 83 3.35 -16.73 -6.45
CA ALA A 83 2.77 -16.98 -7.77
C ALA A 83 1.27 -17.33 -7.69
N ARG A 84 0.81 -17.94 -6.59
CA ARG A 84 -0.62 -18.20 -6.35
C ARG A 84 -1.40 -16.90 -6.20
N HIS A 85 -0.89 -16.00 -5.37
CA HIS A 85 -1.51 -14.72 -5.01
C HIS A 85 -1.16 -13.57 -5.95
N LYS A 86 -0.50 -13.84 -7.09
CA LYS A 86 0.00 -12.81 -8.00
C LYS A 86 -1.10 -11.88 -8.52
N ASP A 87 -2.32 -12.38 -8.69
CA ASP A 87 -3.40 -11.63 -9.33
C ASP A 87 -3.92 -10.54 -8.38
N ILE A 88 -4.18 -10.89 -7.11
CA ILE A 88 -4.56 -9.91 -6.09
C ILE A 88 -3.41 -8.93 -5.78
N LEU A 89 -2.16 -9.40 -5.73
CA LEU A 89 -1.00 -8.53 -5.52
C LEU A 89 -0.85 -7.52 -6.67
N ARG A 90 -1.06 -7.93 -7.94
CA ARG A 90 -1.06 -7.03 -9.09
C ARG A 90 -2.16 -5.97 -9.03
N ILE A 91 -3.35 -6.33 -8.53
CA ILE A 91 -4.45 -5.37 -8.33
C ILE A 91 -4.05 -4.29 -7.32
N TYR A 92 -3.48 -4.70 -6.17
CA TYR A 92 -2.99 -3.78 -5.14
C TYR A 92 -1.86 -2.90 -5.68
N SER A 93 -0.82 -3.50 -6.26
CA SER A 93 0.32 -2.77 -6.82
C SER A 93 -0.09 -1.76 -7.88
N ALA A 94 -0.99 -2.13 -8.80
CA ALA A 94 -1.45 -1.19 -9.82
C ALA A 94 -2.23 -0.03 -9.18
N PHE A 95 -3.19 -0.30 -8.29
CA PHE A 95 -3.99 0.74 -7.64
C PHE A 95 -3.13 1.74 -6.86
N PHE A 96 -2.30 1.25 -5.96
CA PHE A 96 -1.46 2.12 -5.13
C PHE A 96 -0.33 2.77 -5.92
N GLY A 97 0.22 2.11 -6.95
CA GLY A 97 1.15 2.76 -7.88
C GLY A 97 0.53 3.97 -8.58
N GLY A 98 -0.72 3.83 -9.02
CA GLY A 98 -1.48 4.93 -9.63
C GLY A 98 -1.72 6.08 -8.67
N MET A 99 -2.07 5.77 -7.42
CA MET A 99 -2.21 6.74 -6.34
C MET A 99 -0.88 7.48 -6.06
N ILE A 100 0.24 6.75 -5.94
CA ILE A 100 1.57 7.32 -5.63
C ILE A 100 2.00 8.31 -6.70
N ILE A 101 1.98 7.89 -7.97
CA ILE A 101 2.43 8.74 -9.09
C ILE A 101 1.54 9.97 -9.21
N THR A 102 0.22 9.80 -9.13
CA THR A 102 -0.73 10.90 -9.27
C THR A 102 -0.58 11.91 -8.13
N LEU A 103 -0.50 11.44 -6.88
CA LEU A 103 -0.32 12.33 -5.72
C LEU A 103 1.05 13.01 -5.73
N SER A 104 2.10 12.34 -6.22
CA SER A 104 3.43 12.97 -6.41
C SER A 104 3.35 14.13 -7.40
N VAL A 105 2.65 13.94 -8.53
CA VAL A 105 2.41 15.00 -9.52
C VAL A 105 1.59 16.14 -8.93
N VAL A 106 0.51 15.84 -8.20
CA VAL A 106 -0.30 16.86 -7.52
C VAL A 106 0.56 17.65 -6.53
N PHE A 107 1.37 16.98 -5.72
CA PHE A 107 2.27 17.62 -4.77
C PHE A 107 3.22 18.60 -5.47
N ILE A 108 3.78 18.22 -6.63
CA ILE A 108 4.70 19.06 -7.42
C ILE A 108 3.99 20.28 -8.00
N LEU A 109 2.78 20.12 -8.52
CA LEU A 109 2.05 21.18 -9.24
C LEU A 109 1.43 22.23 -8.32
N LEU A 110 1.19 21.90 -7.05
CA LEU A 110 0.59 22.83 -6.09
C LEU A 110 1.60 23.88 -5.57
N PRO A 111 1.15 25.13 -5.33
CA PRO A 111 1.93 26.15 -4.63
C PRO A 111 2.34 25.70 -3.23
N GLY A 112 3.50 26.17 -2.74
CA GLY A 112 4.08 25.78 -1.44
C GLY A 112 3.09 25.84 -0.28
N ASP A 113 2.45 26.99 -0.07
CA ASP A 113 1.49 27.19 1.03
C ASP A 113 0.32 26.18 1.00
N LEU A 114 -0.13 25.83 -0.20
CA LEU A 114 -1.23 24.88 -0.39
C LEU A 114 -0.75 23.43 -0.24
N THR A 115 0.47 23.12 -0.70
CA THR A 115 1.12 21.84 -0.45
C THR A 115 1.27 21.59 1.05
N ASP A 116 1.81 22.55 1.79
CA ASP A 116 2.06 22.43 3.23
C ASP A 116 0.76 22.27 4.02
N LYS A 117 -0.32 22.93 3.58
CA LYS A 117 -1.65 22.76 4.20
C LYS A 117 -2.28 21.40 3.87
N ILE A 118 -2.23 20.96 2.62
CA ILE A 118 -2.91 19.72 2.19
C ILE A 118 -2.19 18.47 2.69
N PHE A 119 -0.86 18.47 2.63
CA PHE A 119 0.00 17.34 2.96
C PHE A 119 0.70 17.51 4.31
N SER A 120 0.18 18.37 5.20
CA SER A 120 0.77 18.66 6.51
C SER A 120 1.07 17.40 7.30
N ASP A 121 0.12 16.46 7.32
CA ASP A 121 0.24 15.22 8.09
C ASP A 121 1.34 14.32 7.50
N GLN A 122 1.41 14.20 6.17
CA GLN A 122 2.44 13.43 5.48
C GLN A 122 3.84 14.04 5.68
N ILE A 123 3.97 15.36 5.53
CA ILE A 123 5.24 16.07 5.72
C ILE A 123 5.72 15.90 7.17
N LYS A 124 4.80 15.99 8.14
CA LYS A 124 5.11 15.73 9.54
C LYS A 124 5.64 14.32 9.76
N GLU A 125 5.00 13.29 9.21
CA GLU A 125 5.50 11.91 9.35
C GLU A 125 6.87 11.73 8.70
N ILE A 126 7.10 12.30 7.52
CA ILE A 126 8.43 12.27 6.87
C ILE A 126 9.48 12.88 7.80
N SER A 127 9.18 14.02 8.44
CA SER A 127 10.10 14.69 9.35
C SER A 127 10.39 13.87 10.61
N LEU A 128 9.39 13.18 11.17
CA LEU A 128 9.55 12.33 12.35
C LEU A 128 10.38 11.08 12.05
N VAL A 129 10.12 10.43 10.92
CA VAL A 129 10.89 9.25 10.48
C VAL A 129 12.36 9.65 10.22
N ARG A 130 12.60 10.72 9.44
CA ARG A 130 13.97 11.19 9.14
C ARG A 130 14.71 11.72 10.37
N GLY A 131 14.05 12.47 11.25
CA GLY A 131 14.66 13.00 12.47
C GLY A 131 15.11 11.91 13.44
N ASN A 132 14.39 10.78 13.49
CA ASN A 132 14.75 9.63 14.31
C ASN A 132 15.94 8.83 13.76
N ILE A 133 16.23 8.93 12.45
CA ILE A 133 17.24 8.15 11.73
C ILE A 133 18.68 8.67 11.89
N ALA A 134 18.88 9.90 12.36
CA ALA A 134 20.20 10.56 12.47
C ALA A 134 21.16 10.01 13.57
N PHE A 135 20.98 8.77 14.03
CA PHE A 135 21.75 8.14 15.13
C PHE A 135 22.26 6.74 14.73
N PRO A 136 23.25 6.13 15.43
CA PRO A 136 23.94 4.90 15.00
C PRO A 136 23.07 3.67 14.72
N ASP A 137 21.79 3.68 15.14
CA ASP A 137 20.85 2.54 15.04
C ASP A 137 19.85 2.67 13.87
N THR A 138 20.25 3.30 12.76
CA THR A 138 19.38 3.60 11.59
C THR A 138 18.58 2.38 11.11
N LEU A 139 19.24 1.24 10.86
CA LEU A 139 18.58 0.02 10.36
C LEU A 139 17.51 -0.51 11.32
N THR A 140 17.81 -0.56 12.62
CA THR A 140 16.89 -1.07 13.64
C THR A 140 15.65 -0.19 13.73
N LYS A 141 15.81 1.14 13.69
CA LYS A 141 14.69 2.08 13.73
C LYS A 141 13.79 1.97 12.51
N ILE A 142 14.38 1.89 11.32
CA ILE A 142 13.66 1.65 10.06
C ILE A 142 12.87 0.34 10.15
N LEU A 143 13.54 -0.75 10.53
CA LEU A 143 12.92 -2.07 10.60
C LEU A 143 11.77 -2.12 11.60
N VAL A 144 11.92 -1.54 12.80
CA VAL A 144 10.87 -1.51 13.83
C VAL A 144 9.66 -0.70 13.38
N ASN A 145 9.87 0.47 12.78
CA ASN A 145 8.79 1.30 12.24
C ASN A 145 8.00 0.52 11.17
N ASN A 146 8.72 -0.04 10.22
CA ASN A 146 8.13 -0.77 9.10
C ASN A 146 7.45 -2.07 9.55
N LEU A 147 7.98 -2.77 10.55
CA LEU A 147 7.35 -3.95 11.15
C LEU A 147 6.04 -3.58 11.85
N GLY A 148 5.97 -2.41 12.49
CA GLY A 148 4.73 -1.86 13.04
C GLY A 148 3.65 -1.70 11.96
N VAL A 149 4.01 -1.08 10.83
CA VAL A 149 3.11 -0.93 9.67
C VAL A 149 2.66 -2.29 9.12
N LEU A 150 3.59 -3.26 9.00
CA LEU A 150 3.32 -4.62 8.55
C LEU A 150 2.25 -5.31 9.40
N ILE A 151 2.46 -5.30 10.73
CA ILE A 151 1.57 -5.94 11.70
C ILE A 151 0.21 -5.23 11.70
N LEU A 152 0.18 -3.90 11.66
CA LEU A 152 -1.06 -3.13 11.58
C LEU A 152 -1.84 -3.45 10.30
N ALA A 153 -1.17 -3.54 9.15
CA ALA A 153 -1.81 -3.92 7.89
C ALA A 153 -2.46 -5.31 7.99
N PHE A 154 -1.72 -6.30 8.51
CA PHE A 154 -2.25 -7.65 8.76
C PHE A 154 -3.47 -7.61 9.69
N LEU A 155 -3.35 -6.99 10.87
CA LEU A 155 -4.41 -6.96 11.88
C LEU A 155 -5.66 -6.22 11.39
N PHE A 156 -5.50 -5.08 10.71
CA PHE A 156 -6.64 -4.34 10.17
C PHE A 156 -7.35 -5.15 9.08
N SER A 157 -6.61 -5.84 8.21
CA SER A 157 -7.26 -6.71 7.22
C SER A 157 -7.88 -7.95 7.84
N PHE A 158 -7.29 -8.48 8.89
CA PHE A 158 -7.87 -9.59 9.66
C PHE A 158 -9.21 -9.20 10.30
N LEU A 159 -9.25 -8.07 10.99
CA LEU A 159 -10.44 -7.61 11.72
C LEU A 159 -11.54 -7.10 10.79
N PHE A 160 -11.19 -6.40 9.72
CA PHE A 160 -12.14 -5.69 8.85
C PHE A 160 -12.22 -6.25 7.43
N GLY A 161 -11.60 -7.39 7.14
CA GLY A 161 -11.55 -8.08 5.85
C GLY A 161 -10.60 -7.45 4.82
N ALA A 162 -10.72 -6.14 4.61
CA ALA A 162 -9.84 -5.37 3.71
C ALA A 162 -9.33 -4.07 4.37
N GLY A 163 -9.28 -4.03 5.70
CA GLY A 163 -8.88 -2.85 6.48
C GLY A 163 -7.45 -2.38 6.23
N ALA A 164 -6.55 -3.23 5.71
CA ALA A 164 -5.20 -2.84 5.32
C ALA A 164 -5.17 -1.66 4.35
N ILE A 165 -6.22 -1.47 3.55
CA ILE A 165 -6.30 -0.38 2.56
C ILE A 165 -6.08 0.99 3.19
N PHE A 166 -6.55 1.21 4.41
CA PHE A 166 -6.31 2.47 5.11
C PHE A 166 -4.82 2.70 5.38
N ILE A 167 -4.15 1.70 5.94
CA ILE A 167 -2.72 1.73 6.23
C ILE A 167 -1.90 1.90 4.95
N LEU A 168 -2.29 1.21 3.89
CA LEU A 168 -1.65 1.27 2.58
C LEU A 168 -1.86 2.62 1.88
N ALA A 169 -3.06 3.19 1.93
CA ALA A 169 -3.37 4.50 1.36
C ALA A 169 -2.60 5.61 2.08
N TRP A 170 -2.54 5.51 3.42
CA TRP A 170 -1.74 6.40 4.24
C TRP A 170 -0.25 6.34 3.86
N ASN A 171 0.36 5.15 3.86
CA ASN A 171 1.78 5.00 3.49
C ASN A 171 2.06 5.41 2.03
N ALA A 172 1.17 5.08 1.10
CA ALA A 172 1.27 5.53 -0.30
C ALA A 172 1.26 7.07 -0.40
N SER A 173 0.46 7.75 0.41
CA SER A 173 0.42 9.22 0.44
C SER A 173 1.69 9.84 1.02
N ILE A 174 2.29 9.21 2.03
CA ILE A 174 3.59 9.61 2.60
C ILE A 174 4.68 9.45 1.55
N LEU A 175 4.77 8.28 0.90
CA LEU A 175 5.75 8.04 -0.16
C LEU A 175 5.59 9.01 -1.32
N ALA A 176 4.35 9.27 -1.75
CA ALA A 176 4.07 10.26 -2.80
C ALA A 176 4.54 11.67 -2.42
N SER A 177 4.37 12.06 -1.16
CA SER A 177 4.83 13.36 -0.65
C SER A 177 6.36 13.42 -0.59
N ALA A 178 7.03 12.33 -0.19
CA ALA A 178 8.50 12.23 -0.20
C ALA A 178 9.08 12.33 -1.62
N ILE A 179 8.49 11.62 -2.57
CA ILE A 179 8.83 11.73 -4.00
C ILE A 179 8.57 13.15 -4.50
N GLY A 180 7.44 13.76 -4.13
CA GLY A 180 7.10 15.14 -4.51
C GLY A 180 8.09 16.18 -3.98
N LEU A 181 8.54 16.05 -2.73
CA LEU A 181 9.58 16.89 -2.14
C LEU A 181 10.91 16.75 -2.88
N ALA A 182 11.36 15.50 -3.12
CA ALA A 182 12.58 15.23 -3.85
C ALA A 182 12.51 15.73 -5.31
N ALA A 183 11.37 15.56 -5.97
CA ALA A 183 11.17 16.07 -7.33
C ALA A 183 11.23 17.60 -7.35
N LYS A 184 10.61 18.30 -6.39
CA LYS A 184 10.70 19.77 -6.27
C LYS A 184 12.16 20.23 -6.12
N SER A 185 12.99 19.57 -5.31
CA SER A 185 14.41 19.92 -5.18
C SER A 185 15.24 19.59 -6.43
N LEU A 186 14.82 18.60 -7.23
CA LEU A 186 15.46 18.18 -8.49
C LEU A 186 14.92 18.91 -9.73
N GLY A 187 14.21 20.04 -9.57
CA GLY A 187 13.70 20.83 -10.70
C GLY A 187 12.23 20.58 -11.06
N GLY A 188 11.42 20.15 -10.09
CA GLY A 188 9.98 19.93 -10.23
C GLY A 188 9.65 18.71 -11.08
N VAL A 189 8.74 18.88 -12.04
CA VAL A 189 8.23 17.77 -12.88
C VAL A 189 9.36 17.05 -13.64
N LYS A 190 10.40 17.78 -14.07
CA LYS A 190 11.57 17.18 -14.75
C LYS A 190 12.38 16.27 -13.83
N GLY A 191 12.38 16.55 -12.53
CA GLY A 191 13.06 15.75 -11.52
C GLY A 191 12.27 14.52 -11.08
N LEU A 192 10.99 14.39 -11.47
CA LEU A 192 10.12 13.30 -11.03
C LEU A 192 10.66 11.90 -11.35
N PRO A 193 11.19 11.60 -12.56
CA PRO A 193 11.73 10.27 -12.85
C PRO A 193 12.89 9.90 -11.92
N LEU A 194 13.80 10.84 -11.67
CA LEU A 194 14.95 10.61 -10.77
C LEU A 194 14.50 10.49 -9.31
N ALA A 195 13.53 11.31 -8.88
CA ALA A 195 12.94 11.21 -7.55
C ALA A 195 12.27 9.85 -7.34
N VAL A 196 11.46 9.37 -8.29
CA VAL A 196 10.85 8.03 -8.20
C VAL A 196 11.93 6.95 -8.12
N LEU A 197 12.96 7.02 -8.95
CA LEU A 197 14.06 6.04 -8.94
C LEU A 197 14.83 6.02 -7.62
N ALA A 198 14.94 7.16 -6.92
CA ALA A 198 15.60 7.23 -5.62
C ALA A 198 14.84 6.49 -4.51
N PHE A 199 13.50 6.41 -4.58
CA PHE A 199 12.69 5.69 -3.60
C PHE A 199 12.25 4.30 -4.05
N PHE A 200 12.38 3.99 -5.35
CA PHE A 200 11.87 2.74 -5.92
C PHE A 200 12.48 1.47 -5.30
N PRO A 201 13.80 1.37 -5.03
CA PRO A 201 14.40 0.12 -4.57
C PRO A 201 13.87 -0.35 -3.21
N HIS A 202 13.90 0.50 -2.17
CA HIS A 202 13.31 0.15 -0.88
C HIS A 202 11.77 0.23 -0.92
N GLY A 203 11.20 1.33 -1.43
CA GLY A 203 9.77 1.60 -1.35
C GLY A 203 8.90 0.57 -2.08
N SER A 204 9.39 0.00 -3.19
CA SER A 204 8.67 -1.09 -3.87
C SER A 204 8.65 -2.39 -3.05
N LEU A 205 9.73 -2.70 -2.33
CA LEU A 205 9.83 -3.87 -1.46
C LEU A 205 8.97 -3.72 -0.20
N GLU A 206 9.00 -2.55 0.45
CA GLU A 206 8.19 -2.26 1.64
C GLU A 206 6.69 -2.38 1.34
N ILE A 207 6.25 -1.69 0.28
CA ILE A 207 4.84 -1.69 -0.12
C ILE A 207 4.39 -3.10 -0.52
N LEU A 208 5.24 -3.86 -1.23
CA LEU A 208 4.95 -5.26 -1.54
C LEU A 208 4.80 -6.11 -0.27
N ALA A 209 5.69 -5.94 0.71
CA ALA A 209 5.57 -6.62 1.99
C ALA A 209 4.23 -6.29 2.67
N TYR A 210 3.83 -5.01 2.71
CA TYR A 210 2.54 -4.61 3.27
C TYR A 210 1.33 -5.17 2.51
N PHE A 211 1.40 -5.26 1.19
CA PHE A 211 0.35 -5.92 0.40
C PHE A 211 0.22 -7.38 0.75
N ILE A 212 1.34 -8.11 0.86
CA ILE A 212 1.34 -9.52 1.24
C ILE A 212 0.73 -9.70 2.64
N ALA A 213 1.11 -8.86 3.61
CA ALA A 213 0.55 -8.90 4.97
C ALA A 213 -0.97 -8.57 4.99
N GLY A 214 -1.39 -7.57 4.23
CA GLY A 214 -2.80 -7.21 4.08
C GLY A 214 -3.63 -8.32 3.43
N VAL A 215 -3.12 -8.94 2.36
CA VAL A 215 -3.76 -10.10 1.72
C VAL A 215 -3.85 -11.27 2.71
N ALA A 216 -2.77 -11.60 3.41
CA ALA A 216 -2.75 -12.66 4.42
C ALA A 216 -3.82 -12.44 5.50
N GLY A 217 -3.92 -11.23 6.05
CA GLY A 217 -4.96 -10.88 7.03
C GLY A 217 -6.38 -10.99 6.43
N GLY A 218 -6.56 -10.56 5.18
CA GLY A 218 -7.84 -10.67 4.50
C GLY A 218 -8.29 -12.10 4.21
N LEU A 219 -7.35 -12.99 3.81
CA LEU A 219 -7.63 -14.40 3.52
C LEU A 219 -8.14 -15.12 4.76
N ILE A 220 -7.44 -15.00 5.89
CA ILE A 220 -7.87 -15.62 7.14
C ILE A 220 -9.18 -15.00 7.68
N SER A 221 -9.40 -13.70 7.49
CA SER A 221 -10.70 -13.05 7.79
C SER A 221 -11.85 -13.64 6.99
N ALA A 222 -11.65 -13.81 5.67
CA ALA A 222 -12.65 -14.39 4.78
C ALA A 222 -12.96 -15.85 5.14
N ALA A 223 -11.91 -16.64 5.42
CA ALA A 223 -12.03 -18.05 5.81
C ALA A 223 -12.81 -18.23 7.13
N LEU A 224 -12.53 -17.41 8.15
CA LEU A 224 -13.25 -17.43 9.42
C LEU A 224 -14.72 -17.04 9.27
N THR A 225 -15.00 -16.02 8.45
CA THR A 225 -16.37 -15.54 8.21
C THR A 225 -17.24 -16.63 7.55
N ARG A 226 -16.63 -17.56 6.82
CA ARG A 226 -17.34 -18.62 6.09
C ARG A 226 -17.72 -19.86 6.92
N LYS A 227 -17.51 -19.89 8.25
CA LYS A 227 -17.92 -20.90 9.28
C LYS A 227 -17.66 -22.41 9.01
N LYS A 228 -17.45 -22.84 7.77
CA LYS A 228 -17.22 -24.22 7.29
C LYS A 228 -16.30 -24.19 6.06
N SER A 229 -15.19 -23.46 6.12
CA SER A 229 -14.12 -23.59 5.13
C SER A 229 -13.58 -25.03 5.21
N PRO A 230 -13.79 -25.90 4.22
CA PRO A 230 -13.33 -27.29 4.28
C PRO A 230 -11.80 -27.41 4.34
N ARG A 231 -11.08 -26.31 4.03
CA ARG A 231 -9.63 -26.24 3.99
C ARG A 231 -9.06 -25.13 4.87
N PHE A 232 -9.73 -24.79 5.98
CA PHE A 232 -9.27 -23.74 6.90
C PHE A 232 -7.81 -23.89 7.35
N SER A 233 -7.37 -25.10 7.67
CA SER A 233 -5.98 -25.39 8.07
C SER A 233 -4.96 -25.06 6.97
N PHE A 234 -5.34 -25.26 5.71
CA PHE A 234 -4.51 -24.89 4.57
C PHE A 234 -4.34 -23.37 4.48
N ILE A 235 -5.45 -22.62 4.56
CA ILE A 235 -5.44 -21.14 4.53
C ILE A 235 -4.64 -20.58 5.71
N LEU A 236 -4.75 -21.18 6.90
CA LEU A 236 -3.98 -20.76 8.06
C LEU A 236 -2.47 -20.95 7.86
N LYS A 237 -2.06 -22.09 7.29
CA LYS A 237 -0.66 -22.35 6.94
C LYS A 237 -0.16 -21.39 5.87
N ASP A 238 -0.97 -21.13 4.85
CA ASP A 238 -0.64 -20.20 3.77
C ASP A 238 -0.46 -18.78 4.28
N THR A 239 -1.41 -18.32 5.12
CA THR A 239 -1.35 -17.04 5.83
C THR A 239 -0.04 -16.90 6.62
N PHE A 240 0.34 -17.92 7.38
CA PHE A 240 1.60 -17.91 8.12
C PHE A 240 2.83 -17.80 7.19
N GLN A 241 2.85 -18.55 6.09
CA GLN A 241 3.92 -18.48 5.09
C GLN A 241 4.00 -17.11 4.41
N LEU A 242 2.86 -16.50 4.08
CA LEU A 242 2.80 -15.14 3.54
C LEU A 242 3.37 -14.13 4.52
N MET A 243 3.05 -14.24 5.81
CA MET A 243 3.60 -13.35 6.84
C MET A 243 5.11 -13.48 6.99
N VAL A 244 5.65 -14.71 6.95
CA VAL A 244 7.10 -14.93 6.98
C VAL A 244 7.78 -14.29 5.75
N ILE A 245 7.23 -14.52 4.54
CA ILE A 245 7.78 -13.95 3.30
C ILE A 245 7.71 -12.43 3.33
N SER A 246 6.60 -11.87 3.79
CA SER A 246 6.39 -10.44 3.96
C SER A 246 7.46 -9.83 4.89
N ALA A 247 7.72 -10.45 6.04
CA ALA A 247 8.76 -10.01 6.97
C ALA A 247 10.19 -10.11 6.40
N LEU A 248 10.47 -11.13 5.59
CA LEU A 248 11.77 -11.27 4.90
C LEU A 248 11.97 -10.18 3.83
N ILE A 249 10.94 -9.92 3.01
CA ILE A 249 10.98 -8.84 2.01
C ILE A 249 11.15 -7.48 2.70
N LEU A 250 10.45 -7.26 3.80
CA LEU A 250 10.55 -6.02 4.58
C LEU A 250 11.95 -5.82 5.16
N SER A 251 12.56 -6.89 5.69
CA SER A 251 13.94 -6.85 6.18
C SER A 251 14.92 -6.47 5.07
N LEU A 252 14.73 -7.01 3.86
CA LEU A 252 15.54 -6.63 2.70
C LEU A 252 15.34 -5.15 2.35
N ALA A 253 14.10 -4.67 2.38
CA ALA A 253 13.79 -3.27 2.10
C ALA A 253 14.48 -2.32 3.09
N ALA A 254 14.44 -2.63 4.38
CA ALA A 254 15.10 -1.85 5.43
C ALA A 254 16.63 -1.79 5.25
N ILE A 255 17.24 -2.90 4.80
CA ILE A 255 18.67 -2.94 4.48
C ILE A 255 18.96 -2.01 3.30
N VAL A 256 18.17 -2.09 2.22
CA VAL A 256 18.33 -1.24 1.04
C VAL A 256 18.20 0.24 1.40
N GLU A 257 17.16 0.63 2.16
CA GLU A 257 16.95 2.00 2.62
C GLU A 257 18.12 2.49 3.49
N SER A 258 18.60 1.64 4.40
CA SER A 258 19.74 1.99 5.25
C SER A 258 21.00 2.29 4.43
N PHE A 259 21.27 1.52 3.38
CA PHE A 259 22.40 1.79 2.47
C PHE A 259 22.19 3.08 1.67
N GLU A 260 20.99 3.34 1.17
CA GLU A 260 20.68 4.57 0.42
C GLU A 260 20.84 5.83 1.27
N ILE A 261 20.45 5.77 2.55
CA ILE A 261 20.63 6.88 3.50
C ILE A 261 22.12 7.12 3.79
N VAL A 262 22.90 6.05 3.97
CA VAL A 262 24.35 6.18 4.25
C VAL A 262 25.13 6.67 3.03
N LEU A 263 24.75 6.27 1.81
CA LEU A 263 25.44 6.63 0.58
C LEU A 263 24.97 7.97 -0.02
N GLY A 264 23.73 8.38 0.27
CA GLY A 264 23.13 9.62 -0.24
C GLY A 264 23.17 10.81 0.73
N GLY A 265 23.68 10.61 1.94
CA GLY A 265 23.93 11.65 2.95
C GLY A 265 25.26 12.37 2.75
#